data_AF-A0A9W7BSQ2-F1
#
_entry.id   AF-A0A9W7BSQ2-F1
#
_cell.length_a   1.000
_cell.length_b   1.000
_cell.length_c   1.000
_cell.angle_alpha   90.00
_cell.angle_beta   90.00
_cell.angle_gamma   90.00
#
_symmetry.space_group_name_H-M   'P 1'
#
loop_
_entity.id
_entity.type
_entity.pdbx_description
1 polymer ?
#
loop_
_entity_poly.entity_id
_entity_poly.type
_entity_poly.pdbx_seq_one_letter_code
_entity_poly.pdbx_strand_id
1 'polypeptide(L)'
;MLIPSLAPTIAPAIAPFVLPPNLAFSAIAAVQISSIFAGSGDTQAPYSKFALGQKLDAPIPSKLGMLIIYSPAAAYALYALLQDSWTISSPTLIPLLLIHFAKRLFETVFVHKYSGSTSLPLASGIGTYYVLMSALIVATSASTIDPTLQTLGLSLFAIGAAGNFYHHVLLSNLRKNKKEDDKYVMPSSGLFKYSAAPHYLFELIGWLGIGLTSQSVNGLLVFLWMASYLSERARAQNEWNASKFENWVNKKNMIPGVW
;
A
#
# COMPACT_ATOMS: atom_id res chain seq x y z
N MET A 1 -17.19 6.37 -62.06
CA MET A 1 -16.68 7.34 -61.07
C MET A 1 -17.56 7.21 -59.85
N LEU A 2 -17.06 6.62 -58.76
CA LEU A 2 -17.55 6.74 -57.38
C LEU A 2 -16.55 5.98 -56.49
N ILE A 3 -15.75 6.74 -55.75
CA ILE A 3 -14.74 6.27 -54.79
C ILE A 3 -15.47 6.02 -53.47
N PRO A 4 -15.30 4.88 -52.76
CA PRO A 4 -15.76 4.76 -51.39
C PRO A 4 -14.83 5.57 -50.49
N SER A 5 -15.36 6.61 -49.83
CA SER A 5 -14.60 7.38 -48.85
C SER A 5 -14.38 6.53 -47.59
N LEU A 6 -13.16 6.04 -47.40
CA LEU A 6 -12.68 5.61 -46.10
C LEU A 6 -12.35 6.85 -45.28
N ALA A 7 -13.34 7.37 -44.54
CA ALA A 7 -13.04 8.22 -43.41
C ALA A 7 -12.38 7.33 -42.34
N PRO A 8 -11.15 7.61 -41.89
CA PRO A 8 -10.60 6.90 -40.76
C PRO A 8 -11.44 7.29 -39.54
N THR A 9 -12.09 6.31 -38.94
CA THR A 9 -12.67 6.42 -37.61
C THR A 9 -11.54 6.76 -36.66
N ILE A 10 -11.37 8.04 -36.36
CA ILE A 10 -10.50 8.51 -35.29
C ILE A 10 -11.16 7.99 -34.01
N ALA A 11 -10.75 6.79 -33.58
CA ALA A 11 -11.01 6.35 -32.22
C ALA A 11 -10.43 7.42 -31.30
N PRO A 12 -11.20 7.96 -30.34
CA PRO A 12 -10.68 8.95 -29.43
C PRO A 12 -9.48 8.32 -28.72
N ALA A 13 -8.36 9.04 -28.71
CA ALA A 13 -7.17 8.66 -27.96
C ALA A 13 -7.61 8.31 -26.54
N ILE A 14 -7.59 7.00 -26.27
CA ILE A 14 -8.02 6.42 -25.01
C ILE A 14 -7.12 7.06 -23.96
N ALA A 15 -7.72 7.73 -22.96
CA ALA A 15 -6.98 8.18 -21.79
C ALA A 15 -6.10 7.01 -21.30
N PRO A 16 -4.86 7.23 -20.86
CA PRO A 16 -3.89 6.15 -20.63
C PRO A 16 -4.32 5.13 -19.56
N PHE A 17 -5.49 5.28 -18.94
CA PHE A 17 -6.04 4.39 -17.94
C PHE A 17 -7.26 3.64 -18.46
N VAL A 18 -7.22 2.31 -18.36
CA VAL A 18 -8.30 1.44 -18.81
C VAL A 18 -9.36 1.29 -17.72
N LEU A 19 -10.62 1.57 -18.08
CA LEU A 19 -11.78 1.22 -17.26
C LEU A 19 -12.09 -0.27 -17.43
N PRO A 20 -12.44 -0.98 -16.35
CA PRO A 20 -12.72 -2.39 -16.46
C PRO A 20 -14.05 -2.64 -17.21
N PRO A 21 -14.14 -3.66 -18.08
CA PRO A 21 -15.24 -3.80 -19.03
C PRO A 21 -16.54 -4.39 -18.46
N ASN A 22 -16.58 -4.83 -17.19
CA ASN A 22 -17.73 -5.55 -16.64
C ASN A 22 -18.33 -4.89 -15.38
N LEU A 23 -19.62 -5.17 -15.14
CA LEU A 23 -20.40 -4.65 -14.01
C LEU A 23 -19.82 -5.04 -12.64
N ALA A 24 -19.18 -6.20 -12.55
CA ALA A 24 -18.55 -6.68 -11.31
C ALA A 24 -17.37 -5.79 -10.91
N PHE A 25 -16.53 -5.39 -11.86
CA PHE A 25 -15.41 -4.50 -11.60
C PHE A 25 -15.86 -3.07 -11.31
N SER A 26 -16.92 -2.59 -11.96
CA SER A 26 -17.55 -1.30 -11.62
C SER A 26 -18.16 -1.32 -10.22
N ALA A 27 -18.74 -2.44 -9.78
CA ALA A 27 -19.23 -2.60 -8.42
C ALA A 27 -18.08 -2.63 -7.39
N ILE A 28 -16.96 -3.29 -7.71
CA ILE A 28 -15.76 -3.26 -6.86
C ILE A 28 -15.18 -1.84 -6.77
N ALA A 29 -15.09 -1.13 -7.90
CA ALA A 29 -14.67 0.27 -7.91
C ALA A 29 -15.60 1.15 -7.08
N ALA A 30 -16.92 0.95 -7.17
CA ALA A 30 -17.90 1.66 -6.35
C ALA A 30 -17.69 1.36 -4.85
N VAL A 31 -17.47 0.11 -4.46
CA VAL A 31 -17.16 -0.26 -3.06
C VAL A 31 -15.85 0.37 -2.60
N GLN A 32 -14.80 0.38 -3.45
CA GLN A 32 -13.53 1.04 -3.15
C GLN A 32 -13.74 2.55 -2.92
N ILE A 33 -14.47 3.22 -3.79
CA ILE A 33 -14.83 4.64 -3.67
C ILE A 33 -15.65 4.88 -2.40
N SER A 34 -16.66 4.07 -2.12
CA SER A 34 -17.45 4.18 -0.88
C SER A 34 -16.57 3.99 0.36
N SER A 35 -15.61 3.08 0.33
CA SER A 35 -14.69 2.85 1.45
C SER A 35 -13.64 3.96 1.62
N ILE A 36 -13.26 4.68 0.54
CA ILE A 36 -12.46 5.91 0.61
C ILE A 36 -13.19 6.96 1.47
N PHE A 37 -14.50 7.13 1.24
CA PHE A 37 -15.33 8.08 1.99
C PHE A 37 -15.74 7.57 3.37
N ALA A 38 -15.90 6.26 3.56
CA ALA A 38 -16.21 5.66 4.87
C ALA A 38 -14.99 5.62 5.81
N GLY A 39 -13.76 5.71 5.27
CA GLY A 39 -12.51 5.78 6.02
C GLY A 39 -12.26 7.11 6.74
N SER A 40 -13.22 8.05 6.73
CA SER A 40 -13.16 9.32 7.45
C SER A 40 -13.58 9.24 8.93
N GLY A 41 -13.66 8.04 9.50
CA GLY A 41 -13.95 7.79 10.93
C GLY A 41 -12.78 7.13 11.66
N ASP A 42 -12.81 7.13 12.99
CA ASP A 42 -11.79 6.58 13.92
C ASP A 42 -11.59 5.03 13.84
N THR A 43 -11.90 4.38 12.71
CA THR A 43 -11.89 2.93 12.52
C THR A 43 -10.51 2.41 12.11
N GLN A 44 -9.50 2.71 12.91
CA GLN A 44 -8.16 2.18 12.67
C GLN A 44 -8.08 0.71 13.04
N ALA A 45 -7.51 -0.09 12.14
CA ALA A 45 -7.29 -1.50 12.37
C ALA A 45 -6.47 -1.71 13.68
N PRO A 46 -7.02 -2.44 14.67
CA PRO A 46 -6.47 -2.51 16.03
C PRO A 46 -5.28 -3.45 16.12
N TYR A 47 -4.12 -2.95 15.70
CA TYR A 47 -2.83 -3.61 15.90
C TYR A 47 -1.77 -2.60 16.37
N SER A 48 -0.72 -3.11 17.02
CA SER A 48 0.32 -2.28 17.66
C SER A 48 -0.30 -1.34 18.70
N LYS A 49 0.04 -0.05 18.69
CA LYS A 49 -0.47 0.95 19.65
C LYS A 49 -1.99 1.16 19.59
N PHE A 50 -2.63 0.87 18.45
CA PHE A 50 -4.07 1.05 18.26
C PHE A 50 -4.90 -0.13 18.77
N ALA A 51 -4.24 -1.24 19.15
CA ALA A 51 -4.88 -2.36 19.83
C ALA A 51 -5.02 -2.16 21.35
N LEU A 52 -4.34 -1.15 21.92
CA LEU A 52 -4.32 -0.94 23.37
C LEU A 52 -5.73 -0.63 23.88
N GLY A 53 -6.23 -1.47 24.81
CA GLY A 53 -7.56 -1.32 25.40
C GLY A 53 -8.72 -1.88 24.57
N GLN A 54 -8.47 -2.47 23.40
CA GLN A 54 -9.52 -3.10 22.59
C GLN A 54 -9.65 -4.60 22.88
N LYS A 55 -10.89 -5.11 22.89
CA LYS A 55 -11.16 -6.55 22.95
C LYS A 55 -10.94 -7.15 21.56
N LEU A 56 -9.91 -8.00 21.43
CA LEU A 56 -9.56 -8.64 20.17
C LEU A 56 -10.24 -10.01 20.05
N ASP A 57 -10.90 -10.26 18.92
CA ASP A 57 -11.43 -11.59 18.60
C ASP A 57 -10.31 -12.50 18.11
N ALA A 58 -10.21 -13.69 18.70
CA ALA A 58 -9.18 -14.70 18.43
C ALA A 58 -7.77 -14.07 18.34
N PRO A 59 -7.22 -13.55 19.47
CA PRO A 59 -5.97 -12.82 19.47
C PRO A 59 -4.79 -13.71 19.09
N ILE A 60 -3.98 -13.24 18.14
CA ILE A 60 -2.74 -13.87 17.70
C ILE A 60 -1.56 -12.90 17.85
N PRO A 61 -0.31 -13.39 17.97
CA PRO A 61 0.85 -12.52 18.01
C PRO A 61 0.91 -11.60 16.78
N SER A 62 1.22 -10.31 16.98
CA SER A 62 1.22 -9.34 15.87
C SER A 62 2.11 -9.76 14.70
N LYS A 63 3.27 -10.39 14.96
CA LYS A 63 4.14 -10.91 13.91
C LYS A 63 3.42 -11.93 13.02
N LEU A 64 2.69 -12.87 13.62
CA LEU A 64 1.92 -13.87 12.89
C LEU A 64 0.78 -13.22 12.10
N GLY A 65 0.06 -12.27 12.69
CA GLY A 65 -0.99 -11.54 11.97
C GLY A 65 -0.48 -10.80 10.74
N MET A 66 0.67 -10.14 10.82
CA MET A 66 1.27 -9.48 9.66
C MET A 66 1.74 -10.47 8.59
N LEU A 67 2.24 -11.65 8.99
CA LEU A 67 2.57 -12.72 8.02
C LEU A 67 1.31 -13.19 7.29
N ILE A 68 0.20 -13.40 8.00
CA ILE A 68 -1.10 -13.77 7.40
C ILE A 68 -1.60 -12.70 6.44
N ILE A 69 -1.42 -11.42 6.78
CA ILE A 69 -1.81 -10.30 5.92
C ILE A 69 -1.04 -10.30 4.59
N TYR A 70 0.28 -10.50 4.60
CA TYR A 70 1.11 -10.34 3.40
C TYR A 70 1.28 -11.61 2.56
N SER A 71 1.17 -12.79 3.16
CA SER A 71 1.47 -14.07 2.48
C SER A 71 0.54 -14.37 1.29
N PRO A 72 -0.79 -14.15 1.35
CA PRO A 72 -1.68 -14.49 0.24
C PRO A 72 -1.33 -13.74 -1.06
N ALA A 73 -1.05 -12.44 -0.96
CA ALA A 73 -0.71 -11.62 -2.12
C ALA A 73 0.69 -11.96 -2.68
N ALA A 74 1.66 -12.26 -1.82
CA ALA A 74 2.97 -12.75 -2.25
C ALA A 74 2.86 -14.10 -2.97
N ALA A 75 2.07 -15.03 -2.43
CA ALA A 75 1.84 -16.35 -3.01
C ALA A 75 1.13 -16.24 -4.37
N TYR A 76 0.14 -15.36 -4.48
CA TYR A 76 -0.50 -15.06 -5.76
C TYR A 76 0.47 -14.50 -6.79
N ALA A 77 1.28 -13.49 -6.42
CA ALA A 77 2.24 -12.89 -7.34
C ALA A 77 3.30 -13.90 -7.79
N LEU A 78 3.77 -14.79 -6.90
CA LEU A 78 4.67 -15.89 -7.25
C LEU A 78 3.97 -16.90 -8.17
N TYR A 79 2.76 -17.32 -7.84
CA TYR A 79 1.97 -18.24 -8.68
C TYR A 79 1.77 -17.68 -10.08
N ALA A 80 1.39 -16.40 -10.20
CA ALA A 80 1.19 -15.70 -11.46
C ALA A 80 2.50 -15.59 -12.26
N LEU A 81 3.64 -15.41 -11.58
CA LEU A 81 4.97 -15.39 -12.21
C LEU A 81 5.37 -16.76 -12.80
N LEU A 82 4.84 -17.85 -12.25
CA LEU A 82 5.17 -19.21 -12.70
C LEU A 82 4.25 -19.72 -13.83
N GLN A 83 3.22 -18.97 -14.21
CA GLN A 83 2.34 -19.37 -15.32
C GLN A 83 2.99 -19.03 -16.66
N ASP A 84 3.06 -19.99 -17.58
CA ASP A 84 3.61 -19.79 -18.94
C ASP A 84 2.72 -18.89 -19.83
N SER A 85 1.46 -18.70 -19.44
CA SER A 85 0.51 -17.83 -20.13
C SER A 85 0.70 -16.36 -19.72
N TRP A 86 1.83 -15.78 -20.10
CA TRP A 86 2.04 -14.33 -20.06
C TRP A 86 1.33 -13.65 -21.24
N THR A 87 0.01 -13.88 -21.36
CA THR A 87 -0.89 -12.97 -22.07
C THR A 87 -1.20 -11.71 -21.23
N ILE A 88 -0.45 -11.54 -20.13
CA ILE A 88 -0.58 -10.44 -19.19
C ILE A 88 0.12 -9.24 -19.80
N SER A 89 -0.67 -8.20 -20.02
CA SER A 89 -0.33 -6.97 -20.71
C SER A 89 0.86 -6.17 -20.17
N SER A 90 1.45 -6.56 -19.04
CA SER A 90 2.59 -5.89 -18.42
C SER A 90 3.47 -6.90 -17.69
N PRO A 91 4.55 -7.44 -18.33
CA PRO A 91 5.45 -8.40 -17.70
C PRO A 91 6.19 -7.83 -16.49
N THR A 92 6.15 -6.52 -16.29
CA THR A 92 6.77 -5.82 -15.16
C THR A 92 5.90 -5.79 -13.91
N LEU A 93 4.57 -5.81 -14.04
CA LEU A 93 3.65 -5.56 -12.93
C LEU A 93 3.66 -6.66 -11.87
N ILE A 94 3.64 -7.93 -12.29
CA ILE A 94 3.69 -9.08 -11.37
C ILE A 94 5.01 -9.10 -10.57
N PRO A 95 6.19 -8.93 -11.20
CA PRO A 95 7.43 -8.75 -10.46
C PRO A 95 7.38 -7.61 -9.43
N LEU A 96 6.77 -6.45 -9.74
CA LEU A 96 6.64 -5.37 -8.75
C LEU A 96 5.79 -5.78 -7.55
N LEU A 97 4.65 -6.41 -7.77
CA LEU A 97 3.78 -6.92 -6.70
C LEU A 97 4.52 -7.97 -5.87
N LEU A 98 5.24 -8.90 -6.51
CA LEU A 98 6.03 -9.89 -5.81
C LEU A 98 7.13 -9.24 -4.97
N ILE A 99 7.93 -8.32 -5.55
CA ILE A 99 8.97 -7.58 -4.83
C ILE A 99 8.37 -6.82 -3.64
N HIS A 100 7.23 -6.17 -3.82
CA HIS A 100 6.53 -5.45 -2.76
C HIS A 100 6.16 -6.38 -1.60
N PHE A 101 5.39 -7.43 -1.84
CA PHE A 101 4.93 -8.31 -0.77
C PHE A 101 6.04 -9.19 -0.19
N ALA A 102 7.01 -9.62 -1.01
CA ALA A 102 8.22 -10.31 -0.53
C ALA A 102 9.04 -9.40 0.40
N LYS A 103 9.21 -8.12 0.06
CA LYS A 103 9.82 -7.13 0.95
C LYS A 103 9.04 -7.00 2.25
N ARG A 104 7.71 -6.90 2.21
CA ARG A 104 6.88 -6.81 3.43
C ARG A 104 7.05 -8.04 4.32
N LEU A 105 7.08 -9.25 3.74
CA LEU A 105 7.37 -10.49 4.46
C LEU A 105 8.77 -10.48 5.07
N PHE A 106 9.79 -10.10 4.29
CA PHE A 106 11.16 -9.96 4.77
C PHE A 106 11.24 -9.00 5.96
N GLU A 107 10.63 -7.81 5.85
CA GLU A 107 10.60 -6.84 6.93
C GLU A 107 9.89 -7.39 8.17
N THR A 108 8.77 -8.09 8.00
CA THR A 108 8.05 -8.73 9.11
C THR A 108 8.90 -9.78 9.82
N VAL A 109 9.70 -10.57 9.11
CA VAL A 109 10.53 -11.61 9.71
C VAL A 109 11.78 -11.04 10.36
N PHE A 110 12.48 -10.13 9.67
CA PHE A 110 13.86 -9.76 9.99
C PHE A 110 14.04 -8.32 10.50
N VAL A 111 13.17 -7.38 10.11
CA VAL A 111 13.35 -5.96 10.43
C VAL A 111 12.47 -5.55 11.61
N HIS A 112 11.16 -5.76 11.50
CA HIS A 112 10.19 -5.30 12.49
C HIS A 112 10.35 -6.02 13.83
N LYS A 113 10.33 -5.23 14.90
CA LYS A 113 10.24 -5.74 16.27
C LYS A 113 8.81 -5.55 16.73
N TYR A 114 7.99 -6.59 16.66
CA TYR A 114 6.58 -6.53 17.04
C TYR A 114 6.41 -6.61 18.57
N SER A 115 5.29 -6.05 19.05
CA SER A 115 4.82 -6.15 20.43
C SER A 115 3.29 -6.25 20.40
N GLY A 116 2.70 -6.98 21.36
CA GLY A 116 1.25 -7.15 21.46
C GLY A 116 0.63 -8.10 20.43
N SER A 117 -0.70 -8.07 20.36
CA SER A 117 -1.52 -9.00 19.57
C SER A 117 -2.42 -8.26 18.57
N THR A 118 -2.93 -9.01 17.59
CA THR A 118 -3.96 -8.55 16.63
C THR A 118 -5.04 -9.61 16.51
N SER A 119 -6.21 -9.25 15.96
CA SER A 119 -7.30 -10.18 15.68
C SER A 119 -6.98 -11.06 14.45
N LEU A 120 -7.18 -12.37 14.57
CA LEU A 120 -7.02 -13.32 13.46
C LEU A 120 -8.04 -13.07 12.32
N PRO A 121 -9.37 -12.97 12.57
CA PRO A 121 -10.34 -12.65 11.53
C PRO A 121 -9.99 -11.37 10.75
N LEU A 122 -9.55 -10.33 11.45
CA LEU A 122 -9.11 -9.09 10.81
C LEU A 122 -7.88 -9.30 9.91
N ALA A 123 -6.86 -10.00 10.42
CA ALA A 123 -5.65 -10.29 9.66
C ALA A 123 -5.97 -11.08 8.38
N SER A 124 -6.82 -12.11 8.50
CA SER A 124 -7.29 -12.90 7.37
C SER A 124 -8.11 -12.06 6.38
N GLY A 125 -8.99 -11.18 6.87
CA GLY A 125 -9.78 -10.28 6.02
C GLY A 125 -8.92 -9.32 5.20
N ILE A 126 -7.91 -8.72 5.82
CA ILE A 126 -6.96 -7.84 5.12
C ILE A 126 -6.10 -8.64 4.13
N GLY A 127 -5.66 -9.85 4.50
CA GLY A 127 -4.90 -10.72 3.60
C GLY A 127 -5.69 -11.11 2.35
N THR A 128 -6.96 -11.48 2.51
CA THR A 128 -7.90 -11.73 1.41
C THR A 128 -8.07 -10.48 0.53
N TYR A 129 -8.24 -9.31 1.15
CA TYR A 129 -8.33 -8.05 0.41
C TYR A 129 -7.08 -7.80 -0.45
N TYR A 130 -5.87 -7.97 0.09
CA TYR A 130 -4.63 -7.75 -0.65
C TYR A 130 -4.46 -8.69 -1.85
N VAL A 131 -4.78 -9.97 -1.71
CA VAL A 131 -4.70 -10.90 -2.85
C VAL A 131 -5.73 -10.58 -3.92
N LEU A 132 -6.97 -10.26 -3.53
CA LEU A 132 -8.02 -9.90 -4.48
C LEU A 132 -7.68 -8.62 -5.25
N MET A 133 -7.18 -7.59 -4.56
CA MET A 133 -6.77 -6.34 -5.22
C MET A 133 -5.55 -6.54 -6.12
N SER A 134 -4.58 -7.35 -5.70
CA SER A 134 -3.42 -7.68 -6.55
C SER A 134 -3.86 -8.39 -7.83
N ALA A 135 -4.74 -9.38 -7.72
CA ALA A 135 -5.28 -10.08 -8.87
C ALA A 135 -6.10 -9.17 -9.79
N LEU A 136 -6.86 -8.25 -9.20
CA LEU A 136 -7.68 -7.30 -9.93
C LEU A 136 -6.85 -6.27 -10.69
N ILE A 137 -5.78 -5.74 -10.08
CA ILE A 137 -4.83 -4.82 -10.73
C ILE A 137 -4.19 -5.51 -11.95
N VAL A 138 -3.78 -6.77 -11.80
CA VAL A 138 -3.20 -7.55 -12.91
C VAL A 138 -4.24 -7.78 -14.01
N ALA A 139 -5.44 -8.25 -13.65
CA ALA A 139 -6.52 -8.57 -14.60
C ALA A 139 -7.05 -7.36 -15.37
N THR A 140 -6.89 -6.15 -14.83
CA THR A 140 -7.37 -4.89 -15.44
C THR A 140 -6.23 -4.03 -15.99
N SER A 141 -5.00 -4.55 -16.02
CA SER A 141 -3.86 -3.83 -16.57
C SER A 141 -4.00 -3.60 -18.07
N ALA A 142 -3.54 -2.43 -18.54
CA ALA A 142 -3.72 -2.01 -19.93
C ALA A 142 -3.02 -2.96 -20.91
N SER A 143 -3.72 -3.42 -21.97
CA SER A 143 -3.18 -4.31 -23.03
C SER A 143 -2.01 -3.72 -23.80
N THR A 144 -1.96 -2.40 -23.89
CA THR A 144 -0.90 -1.64 -24.55
C THR A 144 -0.35 -0.64 -23.53
N ILE A 145 0.94 -0.73 -23.24
CA ILE A 145 1.61 0.05 -22.19
C ILE A 145 2.24 1.31 -22.79
N ASP A 146 1.91 2.48 -22.24
CA ASP A 146 2.69 3.71 -22.44
C ASP A 146 4.07 3.59 -21.74
N PRO A 147 5.19 3.58 -22.50
CA PRO A 147 6.52 3.40 -21.92
C PRO A 147 6.94 4.53 -20.96
N THR A 148 6.43 5.74 -21.16
CA THR A 148 6.74 6.92 -20.33
C THR A 148 6.13 6.75 -18.94
N LEU A 149 4.84 6.38 -18.89
CA LEU A 149 4.15 6.12 -17.62
C LEU A 149 4.73 4.90 -16.91
N GLN A 150 5.12 3.86 -17.66
CA GLN A 150 5.79 2.70 -17.08
C GLN A 150 7.13 3.07 -16.46
N THR A 151 7.97 3.85 -17.15
CA THR A 151 9.28 4.28 -16.64
C THR A 151 9.15 5.15 -15.38
N LEU A 152 8.19 6.08 -15.38
CA LEU A 152 7.87 6.87 -14.20
C LEU A 152 7.36 5.98 -13.05
N GLY A 153 6.48 5.03 -13.35
CA GLY A 153 5.94 4.08 -12.39
C GLY A 153 7.02 3.23 -11.72
N LEU A 154 7.95 2.67 -12.51
CA LEU A 154 9.09 1.91 -12.01
C LEU A 154 10.02 2.77 -11.13
N SER A 155 10.27 4.01 -11.53
CA SER A 155 11.11 4.95 -10.77
C SER A 155 10.49 5.29 -9.42
N LEU A 156 9.18 5.61 -9.40
CA LEU A 156 8.44 5.87 -8.17
C LEU A 156 8.39 4.61 -7.29
N PHE A 157 8.16 3.43 -7.86
CA PHE A 157 8.19 2.19 -7.10
C PHE A 157 9.54 1.97 -6.40
N ALA A 158 10.66 2.14 -7.12
CA ALA A 158 11.99 1.99 -6.55
C ALA A 158 12.24 2.98 -5.40
N ILE A 159 11.90 4.26 -5.59
CA ILE A 159 12.01 5.30 -4.56
C ILE A 159 11.13 4.97 -3.35
N GLY A 160 9.88 4.57 -3.59
CA GLY A 160 8.92 4.19 -2.56
C GLY A 160 9.39 2.98 -1.75
N ALA A 161 9.79 1.90 -2.42
CA ALA A 161 10.29 0.70 -1.77
C ALA A 161 11.54 0.97 -0.91
N ALA A 162 12.52 1.69 -1.47
CA ALA A 162 13.75 2.02 -0.75
C ALA A 162 13.51 2.95 0.45
N GLY A 163 12.72 4.02 0.25
CA GLY A 163 12.41 4.97 1.31
C GLY A 163 11.58 4.36 2.42
N ASN A 164 10.61 3.49 2.09
CA ASN A 164 9.81 2.76 3.07
C ASN A 164 10.68 1.81 3.89
N PHE A 165 11.54 1.02 3.23
CA PHE A 165 12.48 0.13 3.90
C PHE A 165 13.41 0.88 4.86
N TYR A 166 14.02 1.97 4.38
CA TYR A 166 14.92 2.79 5.17
C TYR A 166 14.25 3.29 6.46
N HIS A 167 13.02 3.80 6.37
CA HIS A 167 12.30 4.28 7.55
C HIS A 167 11.84 3.15 8.47
N HIS A 168 11.55 1.95 7.97
CA HIS A 168 11.31 0.78 8.82
C HIS A 168 12.55 0.34 9.59
N VAL A 169 13.73 0.37 8.95
CA VAL A 169 15.01 0.09 9.63
C VAL A 169 15.26 1.12 10.74
N LEU A 170 15.01 2.41 10.49
CA LEU A 170 15.11 3.45 11.51
C LEU A 170 14.18 3.15 12.71
N LEU A 171 12.91 2.81 12.46
CA LEU A 171 11.96 2.44 13.52
C LEU A 171 12.40 1.20 14.29
N SER A 172 12.95 0.19 13.62
CA SER A 172 13.47 -1.02 14.27
C SER A 172 14.65 -0.71 15.19
N ASN A 173 15.55 0.18 14.76
CA ASN A 173 16.72 0.58 15.55
C ASN A 173 16.34 1.26 16.88
N LEU A 174 15.20 1.95 16.95
CA LEU A 174 14.68 2.53 18.20
C LEU A 174 14.38 1.48 19.29
N ARG A 175 14.26 0.20 18.92
CA ARG A 175 13.97 -0.91 19.83
C ARG A 175 15.21 -1.77 20.17
N LYS A 176 16.39 -1.50 19.59
CA LYS A 176 17.59 -2.36 19.73
C LYS A 176 18.27 -2.31 21.11
N ASN A 177 18.11 -1.22 21.86
CA ASN A 177 18.85 -1.00 23.12
C ASN A 177 17.98 -1.13 24.39
N LYS A 178 16.87 -1.88 24.35
CA LYS A 178 16.00 -2.02 25.52
C LYS A 178 16.61 -2.98 26.56
N LYS A 179 17.23 -2.41 27.60
CA LYS A 179 17.10 -2.91 28.98
C LYS A 179 15.72 -2.47 29.47
N GLU A 180 14.82 -3.44 29.67
CA GLU A 180 13.59 -3.47 30.50
C GLU A 180 12.58 -2.30 30.57
N ASP A 181 12.87 -1.07 30.13
CA ASP A 181 11.89 0.00 30.17
C ASP A 181 10.99 -0.03 28.93
N ASP A 182 9.71 -0.31 29.16
CA ASP A 182 8.62 -0.37 28.18
C ASP A 182 8.25 1.00 27.56
N LYS A 183 9.14 1.99 27.71
CA LYS A 183 8.95 3.34 27.19
C LYS A 183 9.11 3.39 25.68
N TYR A 184 8.22 4.11 25.02
CA TYR A 184 8.33 4.43 23.60
C TYR A 184 9.46 5.44 23.40
N VAL A 185 10.19 5.32 22.29
CA VAL A 185 11.29 6.24 21.93
C VAL A 185 10.83 7.10 20.76
N MET A 186 11.06 8.41 20.87
CA MET A 186 10.69 9.38 19.85
C MET A 186 11.53 9.21 18.57
N PRO A 187 10.91 8.99 17.39
CA PRO A 187 11.65 8.96 16.12
C PRO A 187 12.17 10.35 15.73
N SER A 188 13.47 10.49 15.46
CA SER A 188 14.13 11.77 15.15
C SER A 188 15.16 11.69 14.00
N SER A 189 15.28 10.54 13.34
CA SER A 189 16.23 10.30 12.24
C SER A 189 15.54 10.26 10.88
N GLY A 190 16.27 10.56 9.80
CA GLY A 190 15.69 10.61 8.44
C GLY A 190 14.57 11.65 8.34
N LEU A 191 13.51 11.33 7.59
CA LEU A 191 12.35 12.24 7.48
C LEU A 191 11.49 12.29 8.74
N PHE A 192 11.76 11.47 9.76
CA PHE A 192 11.08 11.59 11.06
C PHE A 192 11.39 12.91 11.77
N LYS A 193 12.38 13.69 11.31
CA LYS A 193 12.60 15.07 11.75
C LYS A 193 11.45 16.00 11.38
N TYR A 194 10.78 15.73 10.25
CA TYR A 194 9.79 16.62 9.65
C TYR A 194 8.37 16.04 9.66
N SER A 195 8.25 14.72 9.65
CA SER A 195 6.97 14.02 9.59
C SER A 195 6.84 12.93 10.66
N ALA A 196 5.61 12.70 11.14
CA ALA A 196 5.28 11.63 12.07
C ALA A 196 5.36 10.24 11.43
N ALA A 197 4.95 10.11 10.17
CA ALA A 197 4.86 8.84 9.45
C ALA A 197 5.42 8.87 8.02
N PRO A 198 6.70 9.25 7.81
CA PRO A 198 7.32 9.27 6.48
C PRO A 198 7.35 7.90 5.77
N HIS A 199 7.35 6.80 6.52
CA HIS A 199 7.26 5.46 5.94
C HIS A 199 5.93 5.23 5.20
N TYR A 200 4.83 5.85 5.64
CA TYR A 200 3.55 5.82 4.91
C TYR A 200 3.61 6.65 3.63
N LEU A 201 4.30 7.79 3.62
CA LEU A 201 4.53 8.55 2.39
C LEU A 201 5.22 7.69 1.33
N PHE A 202 6.31 7.02 1.69
CA PHE A 202 7.03 6.17 0.75
C PHE A 202 6.25 4.92 0.33
N GLU A 203 5.39 4.40 1.20
CA GLU A 203 4.42 3.37 0.84
C GLU A 203 3.51 3.88 -0.29
N LEU A 204 2.91 5.06 -0.14
CA LEU A 204 2.05 5.67 -1.16
C LEU A 204 2.79 5.96 -2.46
N ILE A 205 4.03 6.44 -2.42
CA ILE A 205 4.88 6.62 -3.61
C ILE A 205 5.06 5.28 -4.34
N GLY A 206 5.29 4.19 -3.59
CA GLY A 206 5.42 2.84 -4.15
C GLY A 206 4.16 2.37 -4.86
N TRP A 207 3.00 2.56 -4.23
CA TRP A 207 1.71 2.16 -4.80
C TRP A 207 1.24 3.04 -5.96
N LEU A 208 1.60 4.34 -5.96
CA LEU A 208 1.46 5.18 -7.16
C LEU A 208 2.28 4.61 -8.31
N GLY A 209 3.51 4.15 -8.03
CA GLY A 209 4.35 3.45 -9.00
C GLY A 209 3.70 2.21 -9.61
N ILE A 210 3.06 1.37 -8.77
CA ILE A 210 2.26 0.22 -9.22
C ILE A 210 1.07 0.67 -10.08
N GLY A 211 0.34 1.70 -9.64
CA GLY A 211 -0.78 2.28 -10.39
C GLY A 211 -0.39 2.72 -11.80
N LEU A 212 0.69 3.50 -11.91
CA LEU A 212 1.21 3.98 -13.19
C LEU A 212 1.79 2.86 -14.06
N THR A 213 2.41 1.84 -13.47
CA THR A 213 2.92 0.67 -14.20
C THR A 213 1.80 -0.21 -14.74
N SER A 214 0.71 -0.34 -13.98
CA SER A 214 -0.47 -1.11 -14.41
C SER A 214 -1.30 -0.40 -15.48
N GLN A 215 -1.24 0.95 -15.51
CA GLN A 215 -2.09 1.79 -16.37
C GLN A 215 -3.58 1.42 -16.25
N SER A 216 -3.97 0.97 -15.06
CA SER A 216 -5.32 0.56 -14.71
C SER A 216 -5.96 1.60 -13.80
N VAL A 217 -7.23 1.93 -14.06
CA VAL A 217 -8.04 2.72 -13.13
C VAL A 217 -8.09 2.04 -11.76
N ASN A 218 -8.10 0.71 -11.71
CA ASN A 218 -8.11 -0.02 -10.44
C ASN A 218 -6.82 0.21 -9.64
N GLY A 219 -5.66 0.20 -10.30
CA GLY A 219 -4.39 0.51 -9.65
C GLY A 219 -4.37 1.89 -9.01
N LEU A 220 -4.95 2.90 -9.68
CA LEU A 220 -5.11 4.24 -9.12
C LEU A 220 -6.13 4.29 -7.97
N LEU A 221 -7.25 3.56 -8.07
CA LEU A 221 -8.25 3.50 -7.00
C LEU A 221 -7.69 2.84 -5.74
N VAL A 222 -6.87 1.80 -5.87
CA VAL A 222 -6.16 1.19 -4.74
C VAL A 222 -5.20 2.18 -4.11
N PHE A 223 -4.44 2.93 -4.92
CA PHE A 223 -3.58 4.01 -4.42
C PHE A 223 -4.38 5.08 -3.65
N LEU A 224 -5.52 5.54 -4.17
CA LEU A 224 -6.37 6.54 -3.52
C LEU A 224 -6.97 6.03 -2.20
N TRP A 225 -7.44 4.78 -2.19
CA TRP A 225 -7.93 4.13 -0.98
C TRP A 225 -6.85 4.05 0.10
N MET A 226 -5.66 3.63 -0.29
CA MET A 226 -4.51 3.61 0.60
C MET A 226 -4.12 5.00 1.08
N ALA A 227 -4.17 6.01 0.20
CA ALA A 227 -3.85 7.39 0.56
C ALA A 227 -4.78 7.89 1.65
N SER A 228 -6.09 7.65 1.53
CA SER A 228 -7.05 7.99 2.58
C SER A 228 -6.76 7.24 3.88
N TYR A 229 -6.62 5.92 3.82
CA TYR A 229 -6.37 5.09 5.01
C TYR A 229 -5.06 5.46 5.74
N LEU A 230 -3.96 5.61 5.00
CA LEU A 230 -2.66 5.92 5.57
C LEU A 230 -2.55 7.37 6.03
N SER A 231 -3.29 8.28 5.41
CA SER A 231 -3.43 9.64 5.93
C SER A 231 -4.10 9.60 7.30
N GLU A 232 -5.28 9.00 7.42
CA GLU A 232 -5.95 8.93 8.72
C GLU A 232 -5.08 8.27 9.80
N ARG A 233 -4.38 7.19 9.44
CA ARG A 233 -3.41 6.53 10.31
C ARG A 233 -2.19 7.41 10.65
N ALA A 234 -1.72 8.26 9.74
CA ALA A 234 -0.64 9.21 9.98
C ALA A 234 -1.06 10.32 10.95
N ARG A 235 -2.30 10.83 10.82
CA ARG A 235 -2.90 11.83 11.72
C ARG A 235 -2.93 11.31 13.15
N ALA A 236 -3.56 10.16 13.37
CA ALA A 236 -3.64 9.59 14.72
C ALA A 236 -2.28 9.15 15.26
N GLN A 237 -1.36 8.71 14.39
CA GLN A 237 0.03 8.48 14.78
C GLN A 237 0.70 9.75 15.30
N ASN A 238 0.44 10.90 14.68
CA ASN A 238 0.96 12.19 15.09
C ASN A 238 0.33 12.64 16.42
N GLU A 239 -0.98 12.54 16.55
CA GLU A 239 -1.73 12.86 17.79
C GLU A 239 -1.30 12.00 18.97
N TRP A 240 -1.16 10.69 18.76
CA TRP A 240 -0.66 9.78 19.77
C TRP A 240 0.78 10.09 20.17
N ASN A 241 1.63 10.52 19.23
CA ASN A 241 2.98 10.95 19.57
C ASN A 241 2.98 12.24 20.38
N ALA A 242 2.11 13.20 20.04
CA ALA A 242 1.96 14.47 20.75
C ALA A 242 1.47 14.27 22.19
N SER A 243 0.57 13.31 22.42
CA SER A 243 0.12 12.96 23.77
C SER A 243 1.15 12.16 24.58
N LYS A 244 2.11 11.51 23.91
CA LYS A 244 3.09 10.63 24.55
C LYS A 244 4.43 11.31 24.85
N PHE A 245 4.87 12.26 24.02
CA PHE A 245 6.19 12.88 24.13
C PHE A 245 6.06 14.37 24.40
N GLU A 246 6.58 14.83 25.54
CA GLU A 246 6.56 16.25 25.94
C GLU A 246 7.23 17.16 24.91
N ASN A 247 8.31 16.67 24.27
CA ASN A 247 9.07 17.43 23.26
C ASN A 247 8.61 17.14 21.81
N TRP A 248 7.35 16.72 21.59
CA TRP A 248 6.84 16.49 20.25
C TRP A 248 6.57 17.81 19.52
N VAL A 249 7.59 18.28 18.80
CA VAL A 249 7.52 19.51 18.01
C VAL A 249 6.64 19.28 16.77
N ASN A 250 5.91 20.31 16.37
CA ASN A 250 4.89 20.44 15.29
C ASN A 250 5.23 19.78 13.93
N LYS A 251 5.45 18.46 13.92
CA LYS A 251 5.71 17.65 12.74
C LYS A 251 4.43 17.50 11.94
N LYS A 252 4.60 17.42 10.62
CA LYS A 252 3.52 17.07 9.69
C LYS A 252 3.15 15.60 9.84
N ASN A 253 1.92 15.24 9.55
CA ASN A 253 1.41 13.87 9.65
C ASN A 253 2.23 12.93 8.75
N MET A 254 2.40 13.27 7.47
CA MET A 254 2.99 12.38 6.47
C MET A 254 3.90 13.08 5.44
N ILE A 255 3.49 14.23 4.89
CA ILE A 255 4.20 14.97 3.84
C ILE A 255 4.98 16.13 4.47
N PRO A 256 6.32 16.10 4.48
CA PRO A 256 7.13 17.21 5.00
C PRO A 256 6.76 18.55 4.36
N GLY A 257 6.54 19.56 5.20
CA GLY A 257 6.21 20.92 4.74
C GLY A 257 4.76 21.13 4.28
N VAL A 258 3.95 20.07 4.13
CA VAL A 258 2.57 20.18 3.63
C VAL A 258 1.59 19.70 4.70
N TRP A 259 1.51 18.38 4.91
CA TRP A 259 0.43 17.75 5.68
C TRP A 259 0.93 16.67 6.63
#